data_AF-A0A364JKX4-F1
#
_entry.id   AF-A0A364JKX4-F1
#
_cell.length_a   1.000
_cell.length_b   1.000
_cell.length_c   1.000
_cell.angle_alpha   90.00
_cell.angle_beta   90.00
_cell.angle_gamma   90.00
#
_symmetry.space_group_name_H-M   'P 1'
#
loop_
_entity.id
_entity.type
_entity.pdbx_description
1 polymer ?
#
loop_
_entity_poly.entity_id
_entity_poly.type
_entity_poly.pdbx_seq_one_letter_code
_entity_poly.pdbx_strand_id
1 'polypeptide(L)' 'MMTVKHVKTGNIYRVAMSNAKIINATNENDGQEMVFYGNEDLSMEFVREINEFCDGRFVVHEYYN' A
#
# COMPACT_ATOMS: atom_id res chain seq x y z
N MET A 1 -1.83 -5.18 -12.19
CA MET A 1 -1.40 -4.01 -11.38
C MET A 1 -2.63 -3.33 -10.76
N MET A 2 -2.57 -2.92 -9.48
CA MET A 2 -3.71 -2.30 -8.79
C MET A 2 -3.37 -0.85 -8.39
N THR A 3 -4.32 0.06 -8.53
CA THR A 3 -4.23 1.42 -7.99
C THR A 3 -5.29 1.65 -6.91
N VAL A 4 -4.93 2.45 -5.91
CA VAL A 4 -5.85 2.90 -4.86
C VAL A 4 -5.89 4.42 -4.80
N LYS A 5 -7.03 4.97 -4.42
CA LYS A 5 -7.21 6.39 -4.17
C LYS A 5 -7.35 6.63 -2.67
N HIS A 6 -6.55 7.55 -2.13
CA HIS A 6 -6.69 7.98 -0.74
C HIS A 6 -7.92 8.90 -0.60
N VAL A 7 -8.84 8.55 0.28
CA VAL A 7 -10.16 9.20 0.40
C VAL A 7 -10.04 10.68 0.77
N LYS A 8 -9.14 11.03 1.69
CA LYS A 8 -9.00 12.40 2.20
C LYS A 8 -8.30 13.34 1.22
N THR A 9 -7.23 12.88 0.56
CA THR A 9 -6.40 13.74 -0.30
C THR A 9 -6.73 13.63 -1.78
N GLY A 10 -7.43 12.56 -2.19
CA GLY A 10 -7.73 12.27 -3.58
C GLY A 10 -6.55 11.74 -4.40
N ASN A 11 -5.36 11.61 -3.80
CA ASN A 11 -4.16 11.10 -4.47
C ASN A 11 -4.33 9.63 -4.86
N ILE A 12 -3.77 9.26 -6.01
CA ILE A 12 -3.77 7.90 -6.53
C ILE A 12 -2.38 7.29 -6.35
N TYR A 13 -2.36 6.03 -5.92
CA TYR A 13 -1.13 5.28 -5.66
C TYR A 13 -1.19 3.91 -6.35
N ARG A 14 -0.06 3.42 -6.82
CA ARG A 14 0.13 2.04 -7.31
C ARG A 14 0.47 1.14 -6.13
N VAL A 15 -0.18 -0.02 -6.07
CA VAL A 15 0.10 -1.06 -5.07
C VAL A 15 0.94 -2.14 -5.74
N ALA A 16 2.11 -2.44 -5.15
CA ALA A 16 2.99 -3.48 -5.65
C ALA A 16 2.45 -4.86 -5.29
N MET A 17 1.54 -5.39 -6.11
CA MET A 17 0.92 -6.71 -5.85
C MET A 17 1.85 -7.90 -6.13
N SER A 18 2.90 -7.71 -6.94
CA SER A 18 3.79 -8.78 -7.38
C SER A 18 4.87 -9.15 -6.36
N ASN A 19 5.11 -8.31 -5.36
CA ASN A 19 6.20 -8.50 -4.43
C ASN A 19 5.63 -8.81 -3.04
N ALA A 20 5.76 -10.09 -2.68
CA ALA A 20 5.84 -10.71 -1.35
C ALA A 20 5.27 -9.91 -0.17
N LYS A 21 4.38 -10.54 0.61
CA LYS A 21 4.06 -10.15 1.99
C LYS A 21 5.26 -9.49 2.66
N ILE A 22 5.24 -8.17 2.81
CA ILE A 22 6.33 -7.46 3.47
C ILE A 22 6.06 -7.61 4.94
N ILE A 23 6.99 -8.27 5.63
CA ILE A 23 6.93 -8.42 7.06
C ILE A 23 7.85 -7.38 7.67
N ASN A 24 7.30 -6.60 8.60
CA ASN A 24 8.12 -5.72 9.42
C ASN A 24 9.08 -6.59 10.27
N ALA A 25 10.38 -6.30 10.21
CA ALA A 25 11.43 -7.01 10.93
C ALA A 25 12.04 -6.18 12.09
N THR A 26 11.35 -5.14 12.54
CA THR A 26 11.80 -4.28 13.65
C THR A 26 11.29 -4.81 14.99
N ASN A 27 12.16 -4.84 16.02
CA ASN A 27 11.90 -5.53 17.30
C ASN A 27 10.54 -5.22 17.96
N GLU A 28 10.03 -3.99 17.87
CA GLU A 28 8.76 -3.59 18.53
C GLU A 28 7.50 -4.00 17.74
N ASN A 29 7.65 -4.27 16.44
CA ASN A 29 6.54 -4.51 15.51
C ASN A 29 6.84 -5.72 14.58
N ASP A 30 7.72 -6.62 15.02
CA ASP A 30 8.17 -7.78 14.26
C ASP A 30 6.98 -8.68 13.90
N GLY A 31 6.90 -9.10 12.64
CA GLY A 31 5.81 -9.95 12.15
C GLY A 31 4.60 -9.22 11.56
N GLN A 32 4.52 -7.88 11.62
CA GLN A 32 3.40 -7.14 11.01
C GLN A 32 3.40 -7.25 9.48
N GLU A 33 2.24 -7.55 8.91
CA GLU A 33 2.04 -7.55 7.45
C GLU A 33 1.89 -6.12 6.94
N MET A 34 2.68 -5.79 5.92
CA MET A 34 2.77 -4.45 5.35
C MET A 34 2.41 -4.44 3.87
N VAL A 35 1.86 -3.33 3.42
CA VAL A 35 1.54 -2.99 2.03
C VAL A 35 2.55 -1.98 1.52
N PHE A 36 3.20 -2.31 0.40
CA PHE A 36 4.04 -1.39 -0.35
C PHE A 36 3.25 -0.70 -1.44
N TYR A 37 3.29 0.62 -1.44
CA TYR A 37 2.60 1.42 -2.42
C TYR A 37 3.39 2.69 -2.71
N GLY A 38 3.21 3.24 -3.90
CA GLY A 38 3.92 4.44 -4.32
C GLY A 38 3.13 5.24 -5.34
N ASN A 39 3.68 6.36 -5.77
CA ASN A 39 3.15 7.08 -6.93
C ASN A 39 3.36 6.27 -8.23
N GLU A 40 2.84 6.78 -9.36
CA GLU A 40 2.80 6.01 -10.61
C GLU A 40 4.16 5.52 -11.11
N ASP A 41 5.21 6.30 -10.92
CA ASP A 41 6.57 6.00 -11.35
C ASP A 41 7.41 5.33 -10.24
N LEU A 42 6.82 5.06 -9.07
CA LEU A 42 7.51 4.57 -7.87
C LEU A 42 8.70 5.48 -7.46
N SER A 43 8.69 6.77 -7.83
CA SER A 43 9.70 7.72 -7.35
C SER A 43 9.51 8.09 -5.87
N MET A 44 8.34 7.80 -5.32
CA MET A 44 8.02 7.95 -3.90
C MET A 44 7.30 6.71 -3.40
N GLU A 45 7.99 5.96 -2.56
CA GLU A 45 7.55 4.68 -2.03
C GLU A 45 7.17 4.80 -0.54
N PHE A 46 6.12 4.09 -0.17
CA PHE A 46 5.55 4.09 1.17
C PHE A 46 5.28 2.67 1.63
N VAL A 47 5.30 2.49 2.94
CA VAL A 47 4.95 1.22 3.60
C VAL A 47 3.92 1.52 4.68
N ARG A 48 2.84 0.73 4.73
CA ARG A 48 1.79 0.83 5.74
C ARG A 48 1.36 -0.56 6.19
N GLU A 49 0.99 -0.71 7.46
CA GLU A 49 0.43 -1.96 7.97
C GLU A 49 -0.89 -2.29 7.25
N ILE A 50 -1.14 -3.57 6.99
CA ILE A 50 -2.24 -4.00 6.10
C ILE A 50 -3.62 -3.63 6.64
N ASN A 51 -3.87 -3.76 7.94
CA ASN A 51 -5.15 -3.39 8.55
C ASN A 51 -5.38 -1.88 8.48
N GLU A 52 -4.34 -1.07 8.70
CA GLU A 52 -4.43 0.38 8.50
C GLU A 52 -4.65 0.77 7.04
N PHE A 53 -4.11 0.00 6.10
CA PHE A 53 -4.31 0.26 4.68
C PHE A 53 -5.74 -0.10 4.24
N CYS A 54 -6.34 -1.11 4.87
CA CYS A 54 -7.70 -1.59 4.64
C CYS A 54 -8.78 -0.89 5.51
N ASP A 55 -8.43 0.11 6.32
CA ASP A 55 -9.34 0.78 7.26
C ASP A 55 -10.38 1.72 6.62
N GLY A 56 -10.40 1.80 5.28
CA GLY A 56 -11.27 2.69 4.50
C GLY A 56 -10.62 4.01 4.09
N ARG A 57 -9.36 4.29 4.48
CA ARG A 57 -8.60 5.45 3.96
C ARG A 57 -8.25 5.32 2.49
N PHE A 58 -8.18 4.10 1.98
CA PHE A 58 -7.89 3.81 0.58
C PHE A 58 -9.05 3.02 -0.04
N VAL A 59 -9.42 3.40 -1.25
CA VAL A 59 -10.39 2.66 -2.07
C VAL A 59 -9.75 2.23 -3.37
N VAL A 60 -10.12 1.06 -3.88
CA VAL A 60 -9.67 0.59 -5.19
C VAL A 60 -10.11 1.61 -6.23
N HIS A 61 -9.14 2.12 -7.01
CA HIS A 61 -9.42 3.06 -8.09
C HIS A 61 -9.51 2.32 -9.41
N GLU A 62 -8.47 1.56 -9.77
CA GLU A 62 -8.43 0.75 -10.98
C GLU A 62 -7.70 -0.57 -10.72
N TYR A 63 -8.11 -1.59 -11.46
CA TYR A 63 -7.49 -2.91 -11.44
C TYR A 63 -7.15 -3.32 -12.87
N TYR A 64 -5.87 -3.52 -13.13
CA TYR A 64 -5.35 -3.98 -14.42
C TYR A 64 -4.94 -5.45 -14.26
N ASN A 65 -5.48 -6.34 -15.10
CA ASN A 65 -5.04 -7.73 -15.17
C ASN A 65 -3.60 -7.84 -15.68
#